data_AF-A0A7V9A540-F1
#
_entry.id   AF-A0A7V9A540-F1
#
_cell.length_a   1.000
_cell.length_b   1.000
_cell.length_c   1.000
_cell.angle_alpha   90.00
_cell.angle_beta   90.00
_cell.angle_gamma   90.00
#
_symmetry.space_group_name_H-M   'P 1'
#
loop_
_entity.id
_entity.type
_entity.pdbx_description
1 polymer ?
#
loop_
_entity_poly.entity_id
_entity_poly.type
_entity_poly.pdbx_seq_one_letter_code
_entity_poly.pdbx_strand_id
1 'polypeptide(L)'
;MSERKIIDDVRDQYAGVARGGLSNESNSIRSIASAFGYSEDELNQLPSEANMGLSCGNPLALAGIREGEVVVDLGCGGGMDVFLAARKVGTSGRVIGIDMTAEMLERARAGQEKLGLTNVEFHQSTIDRLPLPDNSVDCVISNCVINLVPDKLAVFHEIQRVLKPGGRVALSDIALKQELPNEVKQSVEAYIGCISGAILIDEYRSLLQQAGFASVAVTDTGVDLNAYAMASDGECCGEVSCCSDAGGSTGDTEQKSLHDGLASVMRSFDANAYAASVRVHALKQSSTHESNPLPVLNLQPVTEEKAMKSVQVYDKPMCCSSGVCGPDVDPVLPKFAADLDWIKNQGHNVERYNLAQQPQAFIENKAIHQLLSTSGTDCLPVVVIDGEIVSQTTYPSREDLAGWVAGSPAKQLLPVAKPDGGCCGNSGCC
;
A
#
# COMPACT_ATOMS: atom_id res chain seq x y z
N MET A 1 11.35 -21.19 -18.49
CA MET A 1 10.07 -21.64 -19.09
C MET A 1 9.74 -20.72 -20.26
N SER A 2 8.94 -21.12 -21.25
CA SER A 2 8.50 -20.16 -22.28
C SER A 2 7.48 -19.18 -21.68
N GLU A 3 7.51 -17.91 -22.09
CA GLU A 3 6.63 -16.86 -21.57
C GLU A 3 5.15 -17.23 -21.68
N ARG A 4 4.75 -17.83 -22.81
CA ARG A 4 3.38 -18.31 -23.02
C ARG A 4 2.94 -19.33 -21.98
N LYS A 5 3.84 -20.22 -21.55
CA LYS A 5 3.53 -21.22 -20.53
C LYS A 5 3.29 -20.58 -19.17
N ILE A 6 4.07 -19.56 -18.81
CA ILE A 6 3.92 -18.85 -17.53
C ILE A 6 2.56 -18.13 -17.47
N ILE A 7 2.16 -17.46 -18.56
CA ILE A 7 0.86 -16.76 -18.62
C ILE A 7 -0.30 -17.76 -18.50
N ASP A 8 -0.23 -18.90 -19.20
CA ASP A 8 -1.24 -19.95 -19.09
C ASP A 8 -1.29 -20.55 -17.67
N ASP A 9 -0.14 -20.83 -17.05
CA ASP A 9 -0.05 -21.35 -15.68
C ASP A 9 -0.65 -20.35 -14.66
N VAL A 10 -0.38 -19.05 -14.79
CA VAL A 10 -0.98 -18.00 -13.95
C VAL A 10 -2.50 -17.95 -14.16
N ARG A 11 -2.96 -17.87 -15.42
CA ARG A 11 -4.39 -17.84 -15.73
C ARG A 11 -5.13 -19.03 -15.11
N ASP A 12 -4.59 -20.24 -15.26
CA ASP A 12 -5.26 -21.46 -14.81
C ASP A 12 -5.38 -21.51 -13.27
N GLN A 13 -4.37 -21.01 -12.55
CA GLN A 13 -4.37 -20.93 -11.09
C GLN A 13 -5.39 -19.91 -10.57
N TYR A 14 -5.41 -18.70 -11.14
CA TYR A 14 -6.40 -17.68 -10.78
C TYR A 14 -7.83 -18.10 -11.19
N ALA A 15 -8.00 -18.78 -12.32
CA ALA A 15 -9.27 -19.40 -12.68
C ALA A 15 -9.70 -20.49 -11.67
N GLY A 16 -8.75 -21.22 -11.09
CA GLY A 16 -8.99 -22.16 -9.99
C GLY A 16 -9.52 -21.46 -8.73
N VAL A 17 -8.90 -20.34 -8.34
CA VAL A 17 -9.36 -19.52 -7.20
C VAL A 17 -10.77 -18.97 -7.44
N ALA A 18 -11.05 -18.46 -8.64
CA ALA A 18 -12.38 -17.95 -9.00
C ALA A 18 -13.48 -19.02 -8.92
N ARG A 19 -13.15 -20.27 -9.25
CA ARG A 19 -14.05 -21.42 -9.15
C ARG A 19 -14.14 -21.99 -7.73
N GLY A 20 -13.24 -21.59 -6.84
CA GLY A 20 -13.20 -22.01 -5.44
C GLY A 20 -14.25 -21.33 -4.56
N GLY A 21 -14.27 -21.70 -3.29
CA GLY A 21 -15.23 -21.18 -2.30
C GLY A 21 -14.83 -19.85 -1.64
N LEU A 22 -13.68 -19.26 -2.00
CA LEU A 22 -13.19 -18.04 -1.35
C LEU A 22 -14.10 -16.84 -1.64
N SER A 23 -14.44 -16.12 -0.57
CA SER A 23 -15.39 -15.01 -0.64
C SER A 23 -15.11 -13.94 0.41
N ASN A 24 -15.70 -12.76 0.21
CA ASN A 24 -15.65 -11.66 1.16
C ASN A 24 -16.36 -11.95 2.50
N GLU A 25 -17.09 -13.06 2.61
CA GLU A 25 -17.78 -13.46 3.85
C GLU A 25 -16.84 -14.14 4.86
N SER A 26 -15.70 -14.66 4.40
CA SER A 26 -14.71 -15.34 5.25
C SER A 26 -13.89 -14.33 6.05
N ASN A 27 -13.85 -14.50 7.38
CA ASN A 27 -13.07 -13.63 8.28
C ASN A 27 -11.55 -13.63 7.96
N SER A 28 -11.01 -14.78 7.55
CA SER A 28 -9.62 -14.93 7.09
C SER A 28 -9.32 -14.14 5.83
N ILE A 29 -10.28 -14.03 4.92
CA ILE A 29 -10.14 -13.27 3.67
C ILE A 29 -10.23 -11.76 3.92
N ARG A 30 -11.11 -11.35 4.82
CA ARG A 30 -11.23 -9.95 5.24
C ARG A 30 -9.99 -9.47 5.99
N SER A 31 -9.42 -10.30 6.87
CA SER A 31 -8.23 -9.91 7.65
C SER A 31 -7.02 -9.60 6.76
N ILE A 32 -6.86 -10.29 5.63
CA ILE A 32 -5.83 -10.00 4.63
C ILE A 32 -6.03 -8.58 4.08
N ALA A 33 -7.23 -8.27 3.59
CA ALA A 33 -7.52 -6.94 3.05
C ALA A 33 -7.34 -5.85 4.11
N SER A 34 -7.80 -6.07 5.34
CA SER A 34 -7.61 -5.13 6.44
C SER A 34 -6.12 -4.88 6.76
N ALA A 35 -5.29 -5.94 6.74
CA ALA A 35 -3.83 -5.81 6.93
C ALA A 35 -3.17 -4.94 5.85
N PHE A 36 -3.74 -4.93 4.65
CA PHE A 36 -3.25 -4.14 3.51
C PHE A 36 -3.93 -2.77 3.35
N GLY A 37 -4.74 -2.35 4.33
CA GLY A 37 -5.22 -0.99 4.46
C GLY A 37 -6.63 -0.73 3.91
N TYR A 38 -7.44 -1.77 3.72
CA TYR A 38 -8.89 -1.61 3.51
C TYR A 38 -9.61 -1.46 4.86
N SER A 39 -10.56 -0.53 4.93
CA SER A 39 -11.39 -0.35 6.12
C SER A 39 -12.53 -1.38 6.17
N GLU A 40 -13.03 -1.68 7.38
CA GLU A 40 -14.22 -2.52 7.55
C GLU A 40 -15.43 -1.97 6.80
N ASP A 41 -15.58 -0.65 6.73
CA ASP A 41 -16.65 0.00 5.98
C ASP A 41 -16.54 -0.25 4.48
N GLU A 42 -15.32 -0.25 3.92
CA GLU A 42 -15.09 -0.62 2.52
C GLU A 42 -15.41 -2.10 2.29
N LEU A 43 -14.96 -2.99 3.19
CA LEU A 43 -15.21 -4.43 3.05
C LEU A 43 -16.70 -4.79 3.17
N ASN A 44 -17.45 -4.08 4.01
CA ASN A 44 -18.91 -4.26 4.15
C ASN A 44 -19.71 -3.82 2.91
N GLN A 45 -19.10 -3.03 2.02
CA GLN A 45 -19.74 -2.55 0.80
C GLN A 45 -19.56 -3.48 -0.40
N LEU A 46 -18.78 -4.54 -0.24
CA LEU A 46 -18.43 -5.48 -1.29
C LEU A 46 -19.36 -6.69 -1.30
N PRO A 47 -19.79 -7.18 -2.48
CA PRO A 47 -20.48 -8.46 -2.58
C PRO A 47 -19.52 -9.60 -2.26
N SER A 48 -20.06 -10.76 -1.89
CA SER A 48 -19.28 -11.95 -1.55
C SER A 48 -18.32 -12.37 -2.67
N GLU A 49 -18.69 -12.12 -3.93
CA GLU A 49 -17.90 -12.44 -5.12
C GLU A 49 -16.62 -11.61 -5.31
N ALA A 50 -16.53 -10.43 -4.68
CA ALA A 50 -15.53 -9.43 -5.06
C ALA A 50 -14.13 -9.71 -4.48
N ASN A 51 -14.07 -10.28 -3.28
CA ASN A 51 -12.83 -10.44 -2.52
C ASN A 51 -12.50 -11.93 -2.32
N MET A 52 -11.27 -12.30 -2.66
CA MET A 52 -10.72 -13.66 -2.56
C MET A 52 -9.40 -13.69 -1.77
N GLY A 53 -8.99 -12.59 -1.12
CA GLY A 53 -7.77 -12.56 -0.30
C GLY A 53 -6.48 -12.53 -1.10
N LEU A 54 -6.53 -12.03 -2.34
CA LEU A 54 -5.39 -11.98 -3.27
C LEU A 54 -4.67 -10.61 -3.28
N SER A 55 -5.14 -9.67 -2.46
CA SER A 55 -4.65 -8.28 -2.42
C SER A 55 -3.29 -8.16 -1.70
N CYS A 56 -2.51 -7.13 -2.05
CA CYS A 56 -1.21 -6.81 -1.41
C CYS A 56 -1.01 -5.36 -1.00
N GLY A 57 -2.07 -4.57 -1.12
CA GLY A 57 -2.11 -3.17 -0.76
C GLY A 57 -3.44 -2.56 -1.14
N ASN A 58 -3.62 -1.28 -0.82
CA ASN A 58 -4.81 -0.51 -1.19
C ASN A 58 -4.39 0.62 -2.14
N PRO A 59 -4.47 0.43 -3.48
CA PRO A 59 -4.10 1.46 -4.44
C PRO A 59 -5.04 2.67 -4.39
N LEU A 60 -6.29 2.50 -3.95
CA LEU A 60 -7.28 3.58 -3.86
C LEU A 60 -6.89 4.66 -2.85
N ALA A 61 -6.15 4.29 -1.80
CA ALA A 61 -5.64 5.23 -0.79
C ALA A 61 -4.62 6.23 -1.37
N LEU A 62 -3.98 5.90 -2.49
CA LEU A 62 -3.00 6.74 -3.19
C LEU A 62 -3.57 7.40 -4.43
N ALA A 63 -4.55 6.74 -5.05
CA ALA A 63 -5.08 7.14 -6.33
C ALA A 63 -5.74 8.51 -6.29
N GLY A 64 -6.19 9.02 -5.14
CA GLY A 64 -6.78 10.37 -5.05
C GLY A 64 -7.96 10.57 -6.01
N ILE A 65 -8.75 9.51 -6.23
CA ILE A 65 -9.86 9.44 -7.20
C ILE A 65 -10.87 10.55 -6.93
N ARG A 66 -11.34 11.19 -8.00
CA ARG A 66 -12.29 12.30 -7.98
C ARG A 66 -13.58 11.92 -8.70
N GLU A 67 -14.65 12.60 -8.32
CA GLU A 67 -15.94 12.50 -9.01
C GLU A 67 -15.78 12.87 -10.50
N GLY A 68 -16.42 12.10 -11.39
CA GLY A 68 -16.38 12.31 -12.84
C GLY A 68 -15.16 11.70 -13.56
N GLU A 69 -14.18 11.16 -12.83
CA GLU A 69 -12.99 10.57 -13.47
C GLU A 69 -13.29 9.22 -14.14
N VAL A 70 -12.50 8.91 -15.18
CA VAL A 70 -12.39 7.57 -15.76
C VAL A 70 -11.21 6.86 -15.12
N VAL A 71 -11.49 5.77 -14.39
CA VAL A 71 -10.49 4.97 -13.69
C VAL A 71 -10.39 3.59 -14.34
N VAL A 72 -9.17 3.09 -14.53
CA VAL A 72 -8.92 1.71 -14.99
C VAL A 72 -8.24 0.93 -13.87
N ASP A 73 -8.75 -0.27 -13.58
CA ASP A 73 -8.13 -1.24 -12.68
C ASP A 73 -7.53 -2.41 -13.48
N LEU A 74 -6.23 -2.61 -13.34
CA LEU A 74 -5.48 -3.66 -14.04
C LEU A 74 -5.33 -4.91 -13.16
N GLY A 75 -5.80 -6.05 -13.68
CA GLY A 75 -5.89 -7.29 -12.90
C GLY A 75 -7.05 -7.24 -11.91
N CYS A 76 -8.22 -6.79 -12.36
CA CYS A 76 -9.32 -6.44 -11.44
C CYS A 76 -9.91 -7.63 -10.68
N GLY A 77 -9.64 -8.87 -11.10
CA GLY A 77 -10.15 -10.07 -10.45
C GLY A 77 -11.68 -10.05 -10.32
N GLY A 78 -12.18 -10.33 -9.12
CA GLY A 78 -13.60 -10.26 -8.77
C GLY A 78 -14.19 -8.84 -8.68
N GLY A 79 -13.40 -7.80 -8.93
CA GLY A 79 -13.86 -6.41 -9.04
C GLY A 79 -13.85 -5.61 -7.74
N MET A 80 -13.16 -6.07 -6.68
CA MET A 80 -13.11 -5.37 -5.39
C MET A 80 -12.72 -3.88 -5.54
N ASP A 81 -11.56 -3.60 -6.13
CA ASP A 81 -11.06 -2.23 -6.29
C ASP A 81 -11.92 -1.43 -7.29
N VAL A 82 -12.45 -2.10 -8.32
CA VAL A 82 -13.42 -1.52 -9.26
C VAL A 82 -14.67 -1.00 -8.55
N PHE A 83 -15.28 -1.79 -7.66
CA PHE A 83 -16.51 -1.40 -6.97
C PHE A 83 -16.30 -0.26 -5.98
N LEU A 84 -15.17 -0.28 -5.27
CA LEU A 84 -14.81 0.81 -4.36
C LEU A 84 -14.49 2.11 -5.13
N ALA A 85 -13.79 2.01 -6.26
CA ALA A 85 -13.56 3.14 -7.15
C ALA A 85 -14.86 3.68 -7.77
N ALA A 86 -15.79 2.80 -8.15
CA ALA A 86 -17.07 3.17 -8.80
C ALA A 86 -17.92 4.10 -7.92
N ARG A 87 -17.84 3.92 -6.61
CA ARG A 87 -18.49 4.80 -5.62
C ARG A 87 -17.79 6.15 -5.53
N LYS A 88 -16.45 6.18 -5.59
CA LYS A 88 -15.65 7.43 -5.50
C LYS A 88 -15.80 8.31 -6.74
N VAL A 89 -15.87 7.72 -7.94
CA VAL A 89 -16.06 8.49 -9.19
C VAL A 89 -17.49 8.99 -9.38
N GLY A 90 -18.45 8.44 -8.63
CA GLY A 90 -19.87 8.82 -8.74
C GLY A 90 -20.51 8.43 -10.08
N THR A 91 -21.75 8.85 -10.28
CA THR A 91 -22.55 8.50 -11.49
C THR A 91 -22.08 9.23 -12.75
N SER A 92 -21.31 10.30 -12.60
CA SER A 92 -20.72 11.08 -13.70
C SER A 92 -19.39 10.50 -14.20
N GLY A 93 -18.72 9.69 -13.38
CA GLY A 93 -17.48 9.01 -13.74
C GLY A 93 -17.69 7.58 -14.22
N ARG A 94 -16.58 6.89 -14.50
CA ARG A 94 -16.60 5.51 -15.01
C ARG A 94 -15.42 4.72 -14.45
N VAL A 95 -15.63 3.44 -14.17
CA VAL A 95 -14.56 2.51 -13.81
C VAL A 95 -14.52 1.33 -14.76
N ILE A 96 -13.32 0.95 -15.16
CA ILE A 96 -13.05 -0.08 -16.17
C ILE A 96 -12.15 -1.13 -15.53
N GLY A 97 -12.64 -2.36 -15.35
CA GLY A 97 -11.81 -3.49 -14.92
C GLY A 97 -11.23 -4.25 -16.11
N ILE A 98 -9.93 -4.54 -16.07
CA ILE A 98 -9.24 -5.37 -17.06
C ILE A 98 -8.73 -6.64 -16.37
N ASP A 99 -9.11 -7.81 -16.88
CA ASP A 99 -8.57 -9.09 -16.42
C ASP A 99 -8.45 -10.07 -17.59
N MET A 100 -7.49 -11.00 -17.53
CA MET A 100 -7.33 -12.02 -18.58
C MET A 100 -8.24 -13.24 -18.36
N THR A 101 -8.73 -13.42 -17.13
CA THR A 101 -9.41 -14.62 -16.63
C THR A 101 -10.93 -14.48 -16.77
N ALA A 102 -11.56 -15.34 -17.57
CA ALA A 102 -12.99 -15.26 -17.83
C ALA A 102 -13.82 -15.49 -16.55
N GLU A 103 -13.39 -16.43 -15.70
CA GLU A 103 -14.06 -16.80 -14.46
C GLU A 103 -14.05 -15.65 -13.44
N MET A 104 -12.95 -14.89 -13.35
CA MET A 104 -12.86 -13.69 -12.52
C MET A 104 -13.85 -12.62 -13.00
N LEU A 105 -13.90 -12.42 -14.32
CA LEU A 105 -14.79 -11.47 -14.95
C LEU A 105 -16.28 -11.84 -14.82
N GLU A 106 -16.62 -13.13 -14.79
CA GLU A 106 -17.96 -13.61 -14.48
C GLU A 106 -18.36 -13.24 -13.04
N ARG A 107 -17.47 -13.46 -12.05
CA ARG A 107 -17.69 -13.03 -10.66
C ARG A 107 -17.86 -11.52 -10.55
N ALA A 108 -17.00 -10.76 -11.23
CA ALA A 108 -17.07 -9.30 -11.22
C ALA A 108 -18.38 -8.77 -11.83
N ARG A 109 -18.89 -9.40 -12.90
CA ARG A 109 -20.21 -9.06 -13.47
C ARG A 109 -21.36 -9.40 -12.52
N ALA A 110 -21.30 -10.56 -11.87
CA ALA A 110 -22.29 -10.93 -10.86
C ALA A 110 -22.30 -9.94 -9.68
N GLY A 111 -21.12 -9.51 -9.21
CA GLY A 111 -20.97 -8.48 -8.19
C GLY A 111 -21.51 -7.11 -8.63
N GLN A 112 -21.24 -6.71 -9.88
CA GLN A 112 -21.76 -5.48 -10.48
C GLN A 112 -23.30 -5.48 -10.50
N GLU A 113 -23.91 -6.58 -10.95
CA GLU A 113 -25.37 -6.72 -11.02
C GLU A 113 -26.01 -6.63 -9.64
N LYS A 114 -25.45 -7.33 -8.64
CA LYS A 114 -25.93 -7.29 -7.24
C LYS A 114 -25.86 -5.89 -6.64
N LEU A 115 -24.82 -5.13 -6.96
CA LEU A 115 -24.66 -3.75 -6.49
C LEU A 115 -25.46 -2.73 -7.31
N GLY A 116 -26.03 -3.13 -8.45
CA GLY A 116 -26.76 -2.22 -9.35
C GLY A 116 -25.88 -1.13 -9.98
N LEU A 117 -24.58 -1.38 -10.17
CA LEU A 117 -23.63 -0.40 -10.68
C LEU A 117 -23.72 -0.28 -12.20
N THR A 118 -24.04 0.91 -12.69
CA THR A 118 -24.18 1.22 -14.13
C THR A 118 -22.97 1.93 -14.73
N ASN A 119 -22.06 2.43 -13.89
CA ASN A 119 -20.86 3.16 -14.26
C ASN A 119 -19.60 2.28 -14.29
N VAL A 120 -19.77 0.96 -14.32
CA VAL A 120 -18.68 -0.03 -14.35
C VAL A 120 -18.74 -0.83 -15.65
N GLU A 121 -17.57 -1.08 -16.24
CA GLU A 121 -17.41 -2.03 -17.32
C GLU A 121 -16.19 -2.93 -17.10
N PHE A 122 -16.19 -4.08 -17.77
CA PHE A 122 -15.14 -5.07 -17.64
C PHE A 122 -14.74 -5.59 -19.01
N HIS A 123 -13.45 -5.68 -19.28
CA HIS A 123 -12.92 -6.21 -20.54
C HIS A 123 -11.98 -7.38 -20.29
N GLN A 124 -12.15 -8.43 -21.08
CA GLN A 124 -11.21 -9.54 -21.10
C GLN A 124 -10.01 -9.19 -21.97
N SER A 125 -8.86 -8.93 -21.34
CA SER A 125 -7.60 -8.66 -22.04
C SER A 125 -6.41 -8.88 -21.12
N THR A 126 -5.23 -9.03 -21.71
CA THR A 126 -3.99 -8.88 -20.97
C THR A 126 -3.67 -7.39 -20.78
N ILE A 127 -2.89 -7.06 -19.75
CA ILE A 127 -2.64 -5.67 -19.35
C ILE A 127 -1.52 -4.99 -20.13
N ASP A 128 -0.73 -5.78 -20.88
CA ASP A 128 0.26 -5.34 -21.87
C ASP A 128 -0.36 -4.99 -23.23
N ARG A 129 -1.68 -5.15 -23.37
CA ARG A 129 -2.44 -4.73 -24.55
C ARG A 129 -3.88 -4.34 -24.18
N LEU A 130 -4.06 -3.10 -23.75
CA LEU A 130 -5.34 -2.61 -23.25
C LEU A 130 -6.31 -2.34 -24.42
N PRO A 131 -7.56 -2.81 -24.36
CA PRO A 131 -8.59 -2.57 -25.36
C PRO A 131 -9.19 -1.17 -25.22
N LEU A 132 -8.36 -0.16 -24.93
CA LEU A 132 -8.76 1.20 -24.61
C LEU A 132 -8.08 2.20 -25.55
N PRO A 133 -8.75 3.31 -25.92
CA PRO A 133 -8.16 4.36 -26.73
C PRO A 133 -7.03 5.10 -26.02
N ASP A 134 -6.15 5.72 -26.79
CA ASP A 134 -5.13 6.64 -26.28
C ASP A 134 -5.78 7.81 -25.53
N ASN A 135 -5.13 8.29 -24.47
CA ASN A 135 -5.55 9.48 -23.72
C ASN A 135 -7.04 9.47 -23.30
N SER A 136 -7.55 8.32 -22.86
CA SER A 136 -8.96 8.13 -22.49
C SER A 136 -9.20 8.01 -20.98
N VAL A 137 -8.14 7.82 -20.19
CA VAL A 137 -8.21 7.47 -18.77
C VAL A 137 -7.59 8.56 -17.89
N ASP A 138 -8.20 8.91 -16.76
CA ASP A 138 -7.67 9.90 -15.81
C ASP A 138 -6.73 9.24 -14.78
N CYS A 139 -7.07 8.04 -14.32
CA CYS A 139 -6.28 7.30 -13.34
C CYS A 139 -6.22 5.80 -13.66
N VAL A 140 -5.02 5.22 -13.58
CA VAL A 140 -4.82 3.77 -13.61
C VAL A 140 -4.44 3.28 -12.21
N ILE A 141 -5.16 2.28 -11.72
CA ILE A 141 -4.85 1.57 -10.49
C ILE A 141 -4.50 0.11 -10.78
N SER A 142 -3.76 -0.51 -9.87
CA SER A 142 -3.52 -1.95 -9.89
C SER A 142 -3.07 -2.45 -8.53
N ASN A 143 -3.32 -3.72 -8.27
CA ASN A 143 -2.99 -4.41 -7.03
C ASN A 143 -2.32 -5.76 -7.34
N CYS A 144 -1.00 -5.84 -7.16
CA CYS A 144 -0.18 -7.05 -7.29
C CYS A 144 -0.27 -7.84 -8.60
N VAL A 145 -0.45 -7.17 -9.75
CA VAL A 145 -0.50 -7.87 -11.03
C VAL A 145 0.75 -7.66 -11.90
N ILE A 146 1.52 -6.58 -11.70
CA ILE A 146 2.63 -6.23 -12.63
C ILE A 146 3.73 -7.28 -12.56
N ASN A 147 3.94 -7.87 -11.38
CA ASN A 147 4.90 -8.95 -11.17
C ASN A 147 4.59 -10.23 -11.95
N LEU A 148 3.33 -10.43 -12.34
CA LEU A 148 2.88 -11.61 -13.09
C LEU A 148 3.10 -11.48 -14.60
N VAL A 149 3.48 -10.29 -15.08
CA VAL A 149 3.71 -10.04 -16.50
C VAL A 149 5.18 -10.24 -16.89
N PRO A 150 5.46 -10.97 -17.99
CA PRO A 150 6.82 -11.14 -18.51
C PRO A 150 7.47 -9.82 -18.96
N ASP A 151 6.76 -9.02 -19.78
CA ASP A 151 7.22 -7.72 -20.26
C ASP A 151 6.56 -6.57 -19.52
N LYS A 152 7.17 -6.17 -18.39
CA LYS A 152 6.68 -5.07 -17.56
C LYS A 152 6.78 -3.71 -18.27
N LEU A 153 7.74 -3.53 -19.16
CA LEU A 153 7.90 -2.26 -19.89
C LEU A 153 6.76 -2.07 -20.89
N ALA A 154 6.33 -3.13 -21.57
CA ALA A 154 5.14 -3.09 -22.43
C ALA A 154 3.88 -2.67 -21.65
N VAL A 155 3.68 -3.17 -20.43
CA VAL A 155 2.58 -2.74 -19.56
C VAL A 155 2.68 -1.26 -19.24
N PHE A 156 3.85 -0.76 -18.83
CA PHE A 156 4.00 0.66 -18.52
C PHE A 156 3.80 1.55 -19.75
N HIS A 157 4.19 1.11 -20.95
CA HIS A 157 3.87 1.82 -22.19
C HIS A 157 2.36 1.86 -22.45
N GLU A 158 1.63 0.76 -22.22
CA GLU A 158 0.17 0.76 -22.38
C GLU A 158 -0.53 1.66 -21.36
N ILE A 159 -0.10 1.63 -20.10
CA ILE A 159 -0.60 2.55 -19.06
C ILE A 159 -0.36 4.00 -19.50
N GLN A 160 0.85 4.31 -19.97
CA GLN A 160 1.16 5.65 -20.46
C GLN A 160 0.25 6.01 -21.64
N ARG A 161 0.06 5.12 -22.61
CA ARG A 161 -0.74 5.36 -23.81
C ARG A 161 -2.18 5.74 -23.46
N VAL A 162 -2.84 4.96 -22.60
CA VAL A 162 -4.26 5.16 -22.27
C VAL A 162 -4.50 6.35 -21.34
N LEU A 163 -3.53 6.73 -20.50
CA LEU A 163 -3.66 7.89 -19.63
C LEU A 163 -3.76 9.19 -20.43
N LYS A 164 -4.67 10.07 -20.04
CA LYS A 164 -4.71 11.47 -20.52
C LYS A 164 -3.44 12.21 -20.11
N PRO A 165 -3.03 13.27 -20.82
CA PRO A 165 -2.01 14.19 -20.30
C PRO A 165 -2.42 14.73 -18.93
N GLY A 166 -1.53 14.65 -17.94
CA GLY A 166 -1.84 14.98 -16.54
C GLY A 166 -2.53 13.85 -15.75
N GLY A 167 -2.85 12.73 -16.41
CA GLY A 167 -3.33 11.51 -15.75
C GLY A 167 -2.24 10.85 -14.91
N ARG A 168 -2.67 9.95 -14.02
CA ARG A 168 -1.79 9.38 -12.99
C ARG A 168 -1.96 7.88 -12.82
N VAL A 169 -0.91 7.25 -12.32
CA VAL A 169 -0.92 5.84 -11.95
C VAL A 169 -0.71 5.69 -10.45
N ALA A 170 -1.47 4.78 -9.82
CA ALA A 170 -1.35 4.43 -8.41
C ALA A 170 -1.40 2.91 -8.26
N LEU A 171 -0.26 2.29 -7.97
CA LEU A 171 -0.14 0.83 -7.87
C LEU A 171 0.21 0.45 -6.43
N SER A 172 -0.30 -0.70 -5.99
CA SER A 172 0.27 -1.48 -4.90
C SER A 172 0.86 -2.74 -5.49
N ASP A 173 2.13 -3.02 -5.23
CA ASP A 173 2.81 -4.21 -5.74
C ASP A 173 3.91 -4.67 -4.78
N ILE A 174 4.55 -5.79 -5.08
CA ILE A 174 5.75 -6.25 -4.37
C ILE A 174 6.98 -5.84 -5.18
N ALA A 175 8.00 -5.26 -4.53
CA ALA A 175 9.28 -4.98 -5.15
C ALA A 175 10.44 -5.51 -4.31
N LEU A 176 11.55 -5.81 -4.96
CA LEU A 176 12.73 -6.36 -4.33
C LEU A 176 13.63 -5.26 -3.77
N LYS A 177 14.09 -5.47 -2.54
CA LYS A 177 15.17 -4.71 -1.89
C LYS A 177 16.55 -5.22 -2.32
N GLN A 178 16.64 -6.50 -2.65
CA GLN A 178 17.85 -7.18 -3.13
C GLN A 178 17.48 -8.41 -3.96
N GLU A 179 18.47 -8.95 -4.67
CA GLU A 179 18.30 -10.12 -5.52
C GLU A 179 17.81 -11.35 -4.75
N LEU A 180 16.77 -12.00 -5.28
CA LEU A 180 16.26 -13.25 -4.71
C LEU A 180 17.26 -14.42 -4.90
N PRO A 181 17.29 -15.40 -3.97
CA PRO A 181 17.97 -16.67 -4.18
C PRO A 181 17.47 -17.39 -5.44
N ASN A 182 18.35 -18.14 -6.11
CA ASN A 182 18.02 -18.80 -7.37
C ASN A 182 16.87 -19.79 -7.24
N GLU A 183 16.76 -20.45 -6.09
CA GLU A 183 15.71 -21.40 -5.76
C GLU A 183 14.32 -20.73 -5.77
N VAL A 184 14.23 -19.52 -5.22
CA VAL A 184 12.99 -18.73 -5.20
C VAL A 184 12.68 -18.18 -6.60
N LYS A 185 13.69 -17.69 -7.32
CA LYS A 185 13.53 -17.16 -8.70
C LYS A 185 12.95 -18.18 -9.67
N GLN A 186 13.23 -19.47 -9.46
CA GLN A 186 12.78 -20.55 -10.34
C GLN A 186 11.48 -21.21 -9.90
N SER A 187 10.93 -20.83 -8.74
CA SER A 187 9.65 -21.38 -8.24
C SER A 187 8.46 -20.74 -8.97
N VAL A 188 7.58 -21.62 -9.47
CA VAL A 188 6.31 -21.24 -10.09
C VAL A 188 5.33 -20.74 -9.03
N GLU A 189 5.32 -21.37 -7.86
CA GLU A 189 4.49 -20.97 -6.72
C GLU A 189 4.85 -19.57 -6.24
N ALA A 190 6.15 -19.26 -6.14
CA ALA A 190 6.64 -17.92 -5.83
C ALA A 190 6.28 -16.91 -6.94
N TYR A 191 6.20 -17.35 -8.19
CA TYR A 191 5.82 -16.48 -9.31
C TYR A 191 4.35 -16.11 -9.21
N ILE A 192 3.47 -17.10 -9.03
CA ILE A 192 2.03 -16.87 -8.92
C ILE A 192 1.71 -16.05 -7.66
N GLY A 193 2.50 -16.18 -6.59
CA GLY A 193 2.42 -15.32 -5.40
C GLY A 193 3.06 -13.94 -5.54
N CYS A 194 3.40 -13.50 -6.76
CA CYS A 194 3.97 -12.19 -7.07
C CYS A 194 5.36 -11.91 -6.49
N ILE A 195 6.08 -12.93 -6.01
CA ILE A 195 7.41 -12.78 -5.39
C ILE A 195 8.52 -12.95 -6.42
N SER A 196 8.59 -14.09 -7.12
CA SER A 196 9.72 -14.37 -8.01
C SER A 196 9.70 -13.54 -9.29
N GLY A 197 8.53 -13.03 -9.68
CA GLY A 197 8.35 -12.07 -10.77
C GLY A 197 8.60 -10.61 -10.37
N ALA A 198 8.84 -10.32 -9.09
CA ALA A 198 9.16 -8.98 -8.61
C ALA A 198 10.53 -8.52 -9.11
N ILE A 199 10.65 -7.21 -9.32
CA ILE A 199 11.89 -6.54 -9.74
C ILE A 199 12.41 -5.62 -8.64
N LEU A 200 13.66 -5.20 -8.73
CA LEU A 200 14.24 -4.26 -7.77
C LEU A 200 13.48 -2.92 -7.76
N ILE A 201 13.38 -2.28 -6.59
CA ILE A 201 12.71 -0.97 -6.45
C ILE A 201 13.25 0.07 -7.44
N ASP A 202 14.58 0.10 -7.63
CA ASP A 202 15.21 1.04 -8.57
C ASP A 202 14.97 0.67 -10.03
N GLU A 203 14.86 -0.63 -10.34
CA GLU A 203 14.49 -1.10 -11.67
C GLU A 203 13.04 -0.72 -11.99
N TYR A 204 12.12 -0.90 -11.04
CA TYR A 204 10.73 -0.49 -11.16
C TYR A 204 10.62 1.01 -11.48
N ARG A 205 11.37 1.84 -10.75
CA ARG A 205 11.46 3.28 -11.00
C ARG A 205 12.00 3.57 -12.41
N SER A 206 13.06 2.87 -12.82
CA SER A 206 13.67 3.04 -14.13
C SER A 206 12.70 2.69 -15.26
N LEU A 207 11.97 1.58 -15.16
CA LEU A 207 11.02 1.17 -16.20
C LEU A 207 9.86 2.17 -16.36
N LEU A 208 9.34 2.73 -15.28
CA LEU A 208 8.34 3.81 -15.35
C LEU A 208 8.91 5.05 -16.04
N GLN A 209 10.14 5.45 -15.72
CA GLN A 209 10.81 6.58 -16.38
C GLN A 209 11.03 6.32 -17.88
N GLN A 210 11.47 5.10 -18.24
CA GLN A 210 11.65 4.68 -19.62
C GLN A 210 10.35 4.71 -20.41
N ALA A 211 9.23 4.35 -19.77
CA ALA A 211 7.90 4.43 -20.37
C ALA A 211 7.37 5.86 -20.53
N GLY A 212 8.10 6.89 -20.04
CA GLY A 212 7.75 8.29 -20.21
C GLY A 212 6.94 8.90 -19.06
N PHE A 213 6.95 8.28 -17.87
CA PHE A 213 6.35 8.87 -16.68
C PHE A 213 7.29 9.89 -16.01
N ALA A 214 6.68 10.95 -15.47
CA ALA A 214 7.32 11.91 -14.59
C ALA A 214 6.89 11.71 -13.13
N SER A 215 7.61 12.35 -12.21
CA SER A 215 7.28 12.34 -10.77
C SER A 215 7.09 10.93 -10.20
N VAL A 216 7.94 9.99 -10.63
CA VAL A 216 7.90 8.58 -10.21
C VAL A 216 8.33 8.46 -8.75
N ALA A 217 7.44 7.95 -7.91
CA ALA A 217 7.68 7.55 -6.53
C ALA A 217 7.39 6.05 -6.37
N VAL A 218 8.36 5.32 -5.82
CA VAL A 218 8.20 3.94 -5.38
C VAL A 218 8.61 3.93 -3.91
N THR A 219 7.66 3.65 -3.02
CA THR A 219 7.83 3.81 -1.58
C THR A 219 7.50 2.51 -0.87
N ASP A 220 8.44 2.00 -0.08
CA ASP A 220 8.21 0.88 0.84
C ASP A 220 7.13 1.25 1.86
N THR A 221 6.15 0.37 2.05
CA THR A 221 5.06 0.57 3.01
C THR A 221 5.45 0.24 4.45
N GLY A 222 6.48 -0.57 4.65
CA GLY A 222 6.83 -1.17 5.93
C GLY A 222 5.84 -2.24 6.41
N VAL A 223 4.89 -2.66 5.57
CA VAL A 223 3.94 -3.73 5.89
C VAL A 223 4.66 -5.07 5.90
N ASP A 224 4.37 -5.89 6.92
CA ASP A 224 4.93 -7.23 7.06
C ASP A 224 4.30 -8.19 6.03
N LEU A 225 5.12 -8.68 5.10
CA LEU A 225 4.70 -9.64 4.08
C LEU A 225 4.35 -11.02 4.64
N ASN A 226 4.70 -11.33 5.90
CA ASN A 226 4.27 -12.56 6.57
C ASN A 226 2.74 -12.62 6.78
N ALA A 227 2.02 -11.52 6.58
CA ALA A 227 0.56 -11.51 6.55
C ALA A 227 -0.02 -12.60 5.60
N TYR A 228 0.67 -12.91 4.50
CA TYR A 228 0.29 -13.99 3.59
C TYR A 228 0.38 -15.38 4.20
N ALA A 229 1.35 -15.62 5.10
CA ALA A 229 1.49 -16.90 5.79
C ALA A 229 0.42 -17.08 6.88
N MET A 230 -0.03 -15.99 7.52
CA MET A 230 -1.07 -16.06 8.54
C MET A 230 -2.46 -16.39 7.98
N ALA A 231 -2.68 -16.17 6.69
CA ALA A 231 -3.92 -16.53 6.00
C ALA A 231 -4.06 -18.05 5.78
N SER A 232 -2.94 -18.79 5.68
CA SER A 232 -2.96 -20.25 5.48
C SER A 232 -3.24 -21.04 6.77
N ASP A 233 -3.11 -20.42 7.95
CA ASP A 233 -3.32 -21.09 9.24
C ASP A 233 -4.78 -20.97 9.74
N GLY A 234 -5.70 -20.48 8.90
CA GLY A 234 -7.02 -20.01 9.31
C GLY A 234 -8.22 -20.91 9.00
N GLU A 235 -8.04 -22.13 8.46
CA GLU A 235 -9.17 -23.02 8.14
C GLU A 235 -8.79 -24.50 8.24
N CYS A 236 -8.38 -24.94 9.43
CA CYS A 236 -8.34 -26.38 9.76
C CYS A 236 -8.69 -26.66 11.22
N CYS A 237 -9.78 -26.08 11.70
CA CYS A 237 -10.44 -26.50 12.94
C CYS A 237 -11.97 -26.56 12.72
N GLY A 238 -12.39 -27.27 11.68
CA GLY A 238 -13.70 -27.93 11.70
C GLY A 238 -13.59 -29.16 12.58
N GLU A 239 -14.54 -29.36 13.50
CA GLU A 239 -14.58 -30.47 14.45
C GLU A 239 -14.33 -31.83 13.79
N VAL A 240 -13.09 -32.32 13.84
CA VAL A 240 -12.81 -33.75 13.60
C VAL A 240 -12.86 -34.43 14.95
N SER A 241 -14.03 -35.00 15.24
CA SER A 241 -14.23 -36.00 16.27
C SER A 241 -13.13 -37.07 16.18
N CYS A 242 -12.20 -37.07 17.13
CA CYS A 242 -11.23 -38.13 17.31
C CYS A 242 -11.94 -39.43 17.74
N CYS A 243 -12.18 -40.36 16.80
CA CYS A 243 -12.40 -41.79 17.07
C CYS A 243 -12.08 -42.65 15.83
N SER A 244 -10.88 -43.26 15.85
CA SER A 244 -10.48 -44.63 15.43
C SER A 244 -11.02 -45.32 14.14
N ASP A 245 -10.05 -45.80 13.36
CA ASP A 245 -9.96 -47.04 12.55
C ASP A 245 -11.03 -47.39 11.50
N ALA A 246 -10.64 -47.37 10.21
CA ALA A 246 -10.55 -48.53 9.32
C ALA A 246 -10.19 -48.09 7.88
N GLY A 247 -9.37 -48.89 7.20
CA GLY A 247 -8.72 -48.54 5.93
C GLY A 247 -9.62 -48.35 4.71
N GLY A 248 -9.04 -47.65 3.73
CA GLY A 248 -9.55 -47.52 2.36
C GLY A 248 -8.61 -46.65 1.55
N SER A 249 -7.88 -47.26 0.61
CA SER A 249 -7.07 -46.52 -0.37
C SER A 249 -7.96 -45.88 -1.42
N THR A 250 -7.88 -44.57 -1.59
CA THR A 250 -8.15 -43.89 -2.86
C THR A 250 -7.15 -42.75 -2.99
N GLY A 251 -6.30 -42.83 -4.02
CA GLY A 251 -5.42 -41.73 -4.39
C GLY A 251 -6.24 -40.65 -5.05
N ASP A 252 -6.52 -39.59 -4.31
CA ASP A 252 -6.88 -38.29 -4.86
C ASP A 252 -5.65 -37.40 -4.76
N THR A 253 -5.19 -36.91 -5.90
CA THR A 253 -4.20 -35.83 -5.96
C THR A 253 -4.85 -34.57 -5.38
N GLU A 254 -4.69 -34.34 -4.09
CA GLU A 254 -5.02 -33.07 -3.43
C GLU A 254 -4.26 -31.95 -4.17
N GLN A 255 -5.02 -31.14 -4.91
CA GLN A 255 -4.52 -29.96 -5.58
C GLN A 255 -4.25 -28.91 -4.50
N LYS A 256 -2.98 -28.79 -4.08
CA LYS A 256 -2.55 -27.80 -3.07
C LYS A 256 -3.08 -26.41 -3.45
N SER A 257 -3.72 -25.71 -2.51
CA SER A 257 -4.27 -24.38 -2.79
C SER A 257 -3.13 -23.39 -3.07
N LEU A 258 -3.45 -22.31 -3.80
CA LEU A 258 -2.49 -21.23 -4.09
C LEU A 258 -1.84 -20.70 -2.79
N HIS A 259 -2.64 -20.57 -1.73
CA HIS A 259 -2.18 -20.13 -0.42
C HIS A 259 -1.21 -21.12 0.23
N ASP A 260 -1.40 -22.44 0.06
CA ASP A 260 -0.51 -23.46 0.62
C ASP A 260 0.87 -23.47 -0.06
N GLY A 261 0.88 -23.31 -1.38
CA GLY A 261 2.11 -23.22 -2.18
C GLY A 261 2.93 -21.99 -1.80
N LEU A 262 2.28 -20.83 -1.73
CA LEU A 262 2.92 -19.58 -1.32
C LEU A 262 3.41 -19.64 0.13
N ALA A 263 2.60 -20.14 1.06
CA ALA A 263 2.98 -20.28 2.47
C ALA A 263 4.20 -21.20 2.65
N SER A 264 4.33 -22.27 1.84
CA SER A 264 5.51 -23.13 1.86
C SER A 264 6.78 -22.38 1.43
N VAL A 265 6.71 -21.53 0.41
CA VAL A 265 7.85 -20.70 -0.03
C VAL A 265 8.19 -19.67 1.04
N MET A 266 7.18 -18.94 1.56
CA MET A 266 7.34 -17.93 2.60
C MET A 266 7.91 -18.48 3.92
N ARG A 267 7.69 -19.77 4.24
CA ARG A 267 8.30 -20.42 5.42
C ARG A 267 9.77 -20.79 5.24
N SER A 268 10.22 -20.95 4.01
CA SER A 268 11.61 -21.35 3.69
C SER A 268 12.55 -20.17 3.49
N PHE A 269 12.02 -18.94 3.50
CA PHE A 269 12.70 -17.74 3.07
C PHE A 269 12.13 -16.51 3.78
N ASP A 270 13.00 -15.66 4.33
CA ASP A 270 12.56 -14.39 4.92
C ASP A 270 12.18 -13.40 3.81
N ALA A 271 10.89 -13.41 3.43
CA ALA A 271 10.38 -12.52 2.40
C ALA A 271 10.60 -11.04 2.71
N ASN A 272 10.53 -10.65 3.99
CA ASN A 272 10.74 -9.26 4.40
C ASN A 272 12.21 -8.84 4.30
N ALA A 273 13.18 -9.75 4.31
CA ALA A 273 14.57 -9.39 4.07
C ALA A 273 14.85 -9.02 2.59
N TYR A 274 14.04 -9.51 1.65
CA TYR A 274 14.32 -9.39 0.22
C TYR A 274 13.29 -8.59 -0.56
N ALA A 275 12.06 -8.55 -0.09
CA ALA A 275 10.93 -7.91 -0.75
C ALA A 275 10.22 -6.95 0.19
N ALA A 276 9.45 -6.04 -0.39
CA ALA A 276 8.61 -5.09 0.30
C ALA A 276 7.32 -4.91 -0.48
N SER A 277 6.20 -4.73 0.23
CA SER A 277 5.00 -4.14 -0.38
C SER A 277 5.30 -2.67 -0.63
N VAL A 278 5.19 -2.25 -1.89
CA VAL A 278 5.48 -0.89 -2.33
C VAL A 278 4.24 -0.19 -2.84
N ARG A 279 4.22 1.12 -2.61
CA ARG A 279 3.28 2.06 -3.19
C ARG A 279 3.98 2.76 -4.34
N VAL A 280 3.39 2.65 -5.52
CA VAL A 280 3.93 3.26 -6.74
C VAL A 280 2.99 4.37 -7.18
N HIS A 281 3.54 5.55 -7.40
CA HIS A 281 2.82 6.67 -7.96
C HIS A 281 3.64 7.33 -9.06
N ALA A 282 3.01 7.66 -10.19
CA ALA A 282 3.65 8.42 -11.25
C ALA A 282 2.63 9.22 -12.07
N LEU A 283 3.12 10.23 -12.80
CA LEU A 283 2.30 11.15 -13.59
C LEU A 283 2.68 11.08 -15.07
N LYS A 284 1.67 11.08 -15.95
CA LYS A 284 1.89 11.37 -17.36
C LYS A 284 2.02 12.88 -17.52
N GLN A 285 3.11 13.35 -18.12
CA GLN A 285 3.33 14.79 -18.33
C GLN A 285 2.15 15.40 -19.11
N SER A 286 1.72 16.58 -18.67
CA SER A 286 0.80 17.41 -19.47
C SER A 286 1.50 17.84 -20.74
N SER A 287 0.86 17.68 -21.89
CA SER A 287 1.37 18.12 -23.19
C SER A 287 1.34 19.65 -23.28
N THR A 288 2.21 20.33 -22.53
CA THR A 288 2.53 21.75 -22.73
C THR A 288 3.95 21.84 -23.26
N HIS A 289 4.14 21.35 -24.47
CA HIS A 289 5.21 21.79 -25.37
C HIS A 289 4.56 22.63 -26.48
N GLU A 290 4.11 23.84 -26.13
CA GLU A 290 4.05 24.94 -27.09
C GLU A 290 5.26 25.82 -26.85
N SER A 291 6.29 25.63 -27.67
CA SER A 291 7.34 26.60 -27.88
C SER A 291 6.75 27.85 -28.52
N ASN A 292 6.28 28.79 -27.70
CA ASN A 292 5.99 30.15 -28.15
C ASN A 292 7.05 31.08 -27.51
N PRO A 293 7.97 31.69 -28.28
CA PRO A 293 8.93 32.62 -27.71
C PRO A 293 8.19 33.89 -27.33
N LEU A 294 7.80 34.01 -26.05
CA LEU A 294 7.25 35.24 -25.52
C LEU A 294 8.35 36.32 -25.48
N PRO A 295 7.98 37.58 -25.80
CA PRO A 295 8.93 38.67 -25.92
C PRO A 295 9.57 38.96 -24.57
N VAL A 296 10.87 39.23 -24.60
CA VAL A 296 11.71 39.60 -23.47
C VAL A 296 11.11 40.83 -22.79
N LEU A 297 10.33 40.63 -21.73
CA LEU A 297 10.09 41.66 -20.72
C LEU A 297 11.09 41.41 -19.61
N ASN A 298 12.04 42.34 -19.49
CA ASN A 298 12.96 42.44 -18.37
C ASN A 298 12.19 42.37 -17.05
N LEU A 299 12.31 41.25 -16.35
CA LEU A 299 12.03 41.16 -14.92
C LEU A 299 13.28 40.61 -14.24
N GLN A 300 13.77 41.40 -13.31
CA GLN A 300 14.87 41.09 -12.41
C GLN A 300 14.63 39.77 -11.67
N PRO A 301 15.69 39.07 -11.22
CA PRO A 301 15.55 37.76 -10.60
C PRO A 301 14.72 37.86 -9.32
N VAL A 302 13.57 37.20 -9.31
CA VAL A 302 12.81 36.95 -8.07
C VAL A 302 13.39 35.66 -7.48
N THR A 303 14.18 35.81 -6.43
CA THR A 303 14.44 34.72 -5.48
C THR A 303 13.11 34.37 -4.82
N GLU A 304 12.60 33.15 -5.01
CA GLU A 304 11.52 32.64 -4.15
C GLU A 304 12.03 32.63 -2.71
N GLU A 305 11.57 33.57 -1.89
CA GLU A 305 11.77 33.53 -0.44
C GLU A 305 11.01 32.32 0.10
N LYS A 306 11.77 31.29 0.49
CA LYS A 306 11.26 30.10 1.18
C LYS A 306 10.57 30.57 2.47
N ALA A 307 9.25 30.45 2.54
CA ALA A 307 8.48 30.87 3.71
C ALA A 307 8.95 30.11 4.96
N MET A 308 9.36 30.87 5.99
CA MET A 308 9.78 30.33 7.28
C MET A 308 8.62 29.59 7.96
N LYS A 309 8.89 28.41 8.52
CA LYS A 309 7.91 27.54 9.21
C LYS A 309 8.30 27.40 10.67
N SER A 310 7.32 27.20 11.56
CA SER A 310 7.57 26.95 12.99
C SER A 310 7.43 25.47 13.31
N VAL A 311 8.52 24.82 13.70
CA VAL A 311 8.58 23.41 14.10
C VAL A 311 8.81 23.33 15.60
N GLN A 312 7.89 22.68 16.32
CA GLN A 312 8.00 22.45 17.75
C GLN A 312 7.97 20.96 18.04
N VAL A 313 8.90 20.47 18.85
CA VAL A 313 8.96 19.08 19.30
C VAL A 313 8.75 19.00 20.81
N TYR A 314 7.85 18.12 21.22
CA TYR A 314 7.51 17.87 22.62
C TYR A 314 7.94 16.43 22.96
N ASP A 315 9.09 16.30 23.64
CA ASP A 315 9.69 15.02 23.98
C ASP A 315 9.09 14.40 25.25
N LYS A 316 9.25 13.07 25.37
CA LYS A 316 9.09 12.32 26.63
C LYS A 316 9.96 12.90 27.75
N PRO A 317 9.62 12.65 29.03
CA PRO A 317 10.51 13.00 30.13
C PRO A 317 11.82 12.20 30.01
N MET A 318 12.92 12.90 29.75
CA MET A 318 14.24 12.30 29.56
C MET A 318 15.31 13.11 30.30
N CYS A 319 16.47 12.50 30.58
CA CYS A 319 17.59 13.19 31.22
C CYS A 319 18.20 14.30 30.34
N CYS A 320 18.20 14.14 29.02
CA CYS A 320 18.63 15.13 28.03
C CYS A 320 17.99 14.87 26.67
N SER A 321 17.70 15.94 25.91
CA SER A 321 17.08 15.83 24.58
C SER A 321 17.97 15.18 23.52
N SER A 322 19.29 15.15 23.70
CA SER A 322 20.21 14.48 22.78
C SER A 322 20.21 12.95 22.92
N GLY A 323 19.67 12.41 24.03
CA GLY A 323 19.72 10.97 24.31
C GLY A 323 21.09 10.41 24.66
N VAL A 324 22.13 11.25 24.75
CA VAL A 324 23.53 10.85 24.97
C VAL A 324 23.83 10.61 26.46
N CYS A 325 22.91 10.92 27.36
CA CYS A 325 23.06 10.78 28.79
C CYS A 325 22.28 9.57 29.32
N GLY A 326 22.96 8.60 29.93
CA GLY A 326 22.35 7.41 30.52
C GLY A 326 23.11 6.14 30.19
N PRO A 327 22.77 5.00 30.84
CA PRO A 327 23.40 3.71 30.57
C PRO A 327 23.02 3.12 29.21
N ASP A 328 21.84 3.46 28.67
CA ASP A 328 21.34 3.01 27.37
C ASP A 328 21.05 4.23 26.48
N VAL A 329 21.92 4.47 25.49
CA VAL A 329 21.81 5.58 24.53
C VAL A 329 20.87 5.17 23.41
N ASP A 330 19.77 5.89 23.22
CA ASP A 330 18.87 5.68 22.08
C ASP A 330 19.51 6.27 20.81
N PRO A 331 19.84 5.45 19.79
CA PRO A 331 20.50 5.91 18.57
C PRO A 331 19.60 6.83 17.71
N VAL A 332 18.28 6.85 17.95
CA VAL A 332 17.33 7.70 17.22
C VAL A 332 17.47 9.16 17.63
N LEU A 333 17.73 9.45 18.92
CA LEU A 333 17.74 10.81 19.45
C LEU A 333 18.88 11.70 18.91
N PRO A 334 20.14 11.22 18.76
CA PRO A 334 21.20 11.98 18.12
C PRO A 334 20.93 12.25 16.64
N LYS A 335 20.39 11.26 15.91
CA LYS A 335 20.04 11.41 14.50
C LYS A 335 18.94 12.44 14.32
N PHE A 336 17.89 12.34 15.13
CA PHE A 336 16.78 13.26 15.11
C PHE A 336 17.19 14.69 15.50
N ALA A 337 18.10 14.86 16.49
CA ALA A 337 18.68 16.16 16.81
C ALA A 337 19.43 16.78 15.61
N ALA A 338 20.23 15.97 14.90
CA ALA A 338 20.91 16.42 13.69
C ALA A 338 19.94 16.80 12.55
N ASP A 339 18.80 16.11 12.46
CA ASP A 339 17.75 16.43 11.48
C ASP A 339 17.04 17.76 11.81
N LEU A 340 16.81 18.06 13.09
CA LEU A 340 16.27 19.36 13.54
C LEU A 340 17.25 20.51 13.29
N ASP A 341 18.55 20.30 13.52
CA ASP A 341 19.58 21.29 13.17
C ASP A 341 19.64 21.54 11.66
N TRP A 342 19.45 20.49 10.85
CA TRP A 342 19.34 20.61 9.40
C TRP A 342 18.12 21.43 8.95
N ILE A 343 16.97 21.30 9.63
CA ILE A 343 15.79 22.14 9.39
C ILE A 343 16.05 23.60 9.79
N LYS A 344 16.68 23.81 10.95
CA LYS A 344 17.04 25.16 11.42
C LYS A 344 18.00 25.86 10.46
N ASN A 345 18.97 25.13 9.90
CA ASN A 345 19.92 25.64 8.90
C ASN A 345 19.26 26.01 7.56
N GLN A 346 18.04 25.55 7.30
CA GLN A 346 17.24 25.97 6.14
C GLN A 346 16.42 27.24 6.39
N GLY A 347 16.56 27.86 7.56
CA GLY A 347 15.87 29.10 7.90
C GLY A 347 14.48 28.90 8.50
N HIS A 348 14.13 27.70 8.97
CA HIS A 348 12.90 27.46 9.73
C HIS A 348 13.12 27.68 11.24
N ASN A 349 12.08 28.07 11.97
CA ASN A 349 12.15 28.17 13.44
C ASN A 349 11.96 26.78 14.04
N VAL A 350 12.89 26.34 14.88
CA VAL A 350 12.86 24.99 15.48
C VAL A 350 13.04 25.09 16.99
N GLU A 351 12.05 24.60 17.73
CA GLU A 351 12.03 24.54 19.19
C GLU A 351 11.81 23.11 19.65
N ARG A 352 12.48 22.71 20.73
CA ARG A 352 12.39 21.37 21.28
C ARG A 352 12.27 21.45 22.81
N TYR A 353 11.26 20.80 23.34
CA TYR A 353 10.85 20.86 24.74
C TYR A 353 10.88 19.47 25.35
N ASN A 354 11.52 19.33 26.52
CA ASN A 354 11.55 18.08 27.27
C ASN A 354 10.63 18.18 28.49
N LEU A 355 9.70 17.24 28.66
CA LEU A 355 8.71 17.28 29.74
C LEU A 355 9.32 17.35 31.14
N ALA A 356 10.48 16.69 31.36
CA ALA A 356 11.16 16.69 32.66
C ALA A 356 11.82 18.03 32.99
N GLN A 357 12.19 18.82 31.98
CA GLN A 357 12.93 20.07 32.14
C GLN A 357 12.06 21.31 31.96
N GLN A 358 11.04 21.23 31.09
CA GLN A 358 10.22 22.35 30.66
C GLN A 358 8.72 21.99 30.67
N PRO A 359 8.14 21.54 31.79
CA PRO A 359 6.73 21.13 31.85
C PRO A 359 5.76 22.27 31.49
N GLN A 360 6.15 23.52 31.73
CA GLN A 360 5.33 24.70 31.43
C GLN A 360 4.99 24.82 29.92
N ALA A 361 5.92 24.48 29.02
CA ALA A 361 5.70 24.55 27.57
C ALA A 361 4.60 23.58 27.10
N PHE A 362 4.45 22.44 27.79
CA PHE A 362 3.42 21.43 27.50
C PHE A 362 2.02 21.86 27.98
N ILE A 363 1.96 22.78 28.95
CA ILE A 363 0.70 23.35 29.47
C ILE A 363 0.24 24.53 28.60
N GLU A 364 1.18 25.35 28.12
CA GLU A 364 0.89 26.54 27.33
C GLU A 364 0.29 26.21 25.95
N ASN A 365 0.72 25.10 25.33
CA ASN A 365 0.11 24.63 24.10
C ASN A 365 -1.15 23.78 24.39
N LYS A 366 -2.33 24.36 24.14
CA LYS A 366 -3.63 23.73 24.43
C LYS A 366 -3.79 22.34 23.81
N ALA A 367 -3.30 22.14 22.58
CA ALA A 367 -3.42 20.86 21.87
C ALA A 367 -2.57 19.78 22.55
N ILE A 368 -1.35 20.12 22.95
CA ILE A 368 -0.45 19.22 23.68
C ILE A 368 -0.96 18.93 25.09
N HIS A 369 -1.45 19.94 25.81
CA HIS A 369 -2.02 19.78 27.14
C HIS A 369 -3.23 18.86 27.13
N GLN A 370 -4.13 19.03 26.16
CA GLN A 370 -5.30 18.15 25.98
C GLN A 370 -4.87 16.72 25.67
N LEU A 371 -3.89 16.54 24.76
CA LEU A 371 -3.39 15.23 24.38
C LEU A 371 -2.74 14.49 25.55
N LEU A 372 -1.94 15.17 26.38
CA LEU A 372 -1.37 14.61 27.61
C LEU A 372 -2.44 14.27 28.65
N SER A 373 -3.48 15.09 28.77
CA SER A 373 -4.58 14.85 29.71
C SER A 373 -5.40 13.61 29.34
N THR A 374 -5.52 13.31 28.04
CA THR A 374 -6.27 12.15 27.54
C THR A 374 -5.44 10.86 27.48
N SER A 375 -4.19 10.95 27.00
CA SER A 375 -3.38 9.78 26.65
C SER A 375 -2.15 9.57 27.54
N GLY A 376 -1.94 10.44 28.53
CA GLY A 376 -0.72 10.42 29.36
C GLY A 376 0.55 10.67 28.54
N THR A 377 1.71 10.25 29.04
CA THR A 377 3.00 10.44 28.36
C THR A 377 3.22 9.53 27.15
N ASP A 378 2.30 8.60 26.88
CA ASP A 378 2.43 7.62 25.80
C ASP A 378 2.26 8.24 24.41
N CYS A 379 1.61 9.43 24.33
CA CYS A 379 1.45 10.18 23.08
C CYS A 379 2.75 10.87 22.60
N LEU A 380 3.75 10.99 23.48
CA LEU A 380 5.03 11.62 23.18
C LEU A 380 5.97 10.65 22.44
N PRO A 381 6.95 11.14 21.64
CA PRO A 381 7.15 12.54 21.26
C PRO A 381 6.05 13.04 20.32
N VAL A 382 5.75 14.35 20.38
CA VAL A 382 4.79 15.00 19.48
C VAL A 382 5.50 16.08 18.68
N VAL A 383 5.25 16.13 17.38
CA VAL A 383 5.77 17.17 16.49
C VAL A 383 4.62 18.05 16.03
N VAL A 384 4.82 19.37 16.14
CA VAL A 384 3.86 20.40 15.76
C VAL A 384 4.50 21.30 14.71
N ILE A 385 3.81 21.55 13.59
CA ILE A 385 4.24 22.46 12.54
C ILE A 385 3.16 23.51 12.31
N ASP A 386 3.52 24.78 12.42
CA ASP A 386 2.61 25.94 12.33
C ASP A 386 1.36 25.81 13.23
N GLY A 387 1.50 25.14 14.38
CA GLY A 387 0.42 24.93 15.35
C GLY A 387 -0.40 23.64 15.15
N GLU A 388 -0.16 22.89 14.07
CA GLU A 388 -0.83 21.61 13.79
C GLU A 388 0.02 20.42 14.24
N ILE A 389 -0.60 19.44 14.92
CA ILE A 389 0.08 18.19 15.30
C ILE A 389 0.26 17.33 14.06
N VAL A 390 1.50 17.04 13.70
CA VAL A 390 1.85 16.29 12.49
C VAL A 390 2.38 14.88 12.76
N SER A 391 2.84 14.61 13.98
CA SER A 391 3.30 13.29 14.42
C SER A 391 3.12 13.11 15.93
N GLN A 392 2.91 11.87 16.34
CA GLN A 392 2.81 11.41 17.73
C GLN A 392 3.57 10.08 17.87
N THR A 393 3.92 9.72 19.11
CA THR A 393 4.51 8.44 19.56
C THR A 393 5.84 8.02 18.93
N THR A 394 6.29 8.68 17.86
CA THR A 394 7.48 8.32 17.08
C THR A 394 8.27 9.56 16.64
N TYR A 395 9.60 9.44 16.61
CA TYR A 395 10.46 10.48 16.03
C TYR A 395 10.45 10.35 14.51
N PRO A 396 10.01 11.39 13.77
CA PRO A 396 9.90 11.32 12.33
C PRO A 396 11.25 11.34 11.63
N SER A 397 11.28 10.86 10.38
CA SER A 397 12.48 10.89 9.56
C SER A 397 12.77 12.29 9.02
N ARG A 398 14.00 12.52 8.53
CA ARG A 398 14.35 13.75 7.80
C ARG A 398 13.41 14.04 6.63
N GLU A 399 12.95 13.00 5.93
CA GLU A 399 12.06 13.14 4.80
C GLU A 399 10.68 13.63 5.23
N ASP A 400 10.14 13.11 6.34
CA ASP A 400 8.87 13.59 6.91
C ASP A 400 8.98 15.06 7.32
N LEU A 401 10.05 15.42 8.05
CA LEU A 401 10.32 16.80 8.46
C LEU A 401 10.44 17.74 7.25
N ALA A 402 11.17 17.32 6.21
CA ALA A 402 11.33 18.08 4.96
C ALA A 402 10.01 18.25 4.22
N GLY A 403 9.19 17.20 4.15
CA GLY A 403 7.89 17.21 3.51
C GLY A 403 6.93 18.19 4.19
N TRP A 404 6.86 18.19 5.52
CA TRP A 404 5.95 19.08 6.24
C TRP A 404 6.37 20.54 6.20
N VAL A 405 7.66 20.88 6.31
CA VAL A 405 8.11 22.28 6.15
C VAL A 405 7.97 22.77 4.70
N ALA A 406 7.91 21.86 3.72
CA ALA A 406 7.59 22.17 2.33
C ALA A 406 6.08 22.27 2.03
N GLY A 407 5.21 22.08 3.03
CA GLY A 407 3.76 22.24 2.88
C GLY A 407 3.00 20.95 2.53
N SER A 408 3.62 19.77 2.67
CA SER A 408 2.89 18.50 2.54
C SER A 408 1.96 18.29 3.73
N PRO A 409 0.70 17.85 3.53
CA PRO A 409 -0.22 17.61 4.64
C PRO A 409 0.28 16.48 5.54
N ALA A 410 0.15 16.67 6.85
CA ALA A 410 0.52 15.66 7.82
C ALA A 410 -0.42 14.45 7.76
N LYS A 411 0.14 13.24 7.79
CA LYS A 411 -0.65 12.01 7.94
C LYS A 411 -1.18 11.98 9.38
N GLN A 412 -2.49 12.19 9.57
CA GLN A 412 -3.14 11.92 10.85
C GLN A 412 -2.96 10.44 11.20
N LEU A 413 -2.06 10.14 12.13
CA LEU A 413 -2.00 8.86 12.81
C LEU A 413 -3.16 8.82 13.81
N LEU A 414 -4.20 8.04 13.48
CA LEU A 414 -5.30 7.75 14.40
C LEU A 414 -4.77 7.10 15.69
N PRO A 415 -5.38 7.36 16.85
CA PRO A 415 -4.92 6.82 18.12
C PRO A 415 -5.00 5.30 18.11
N VAL A 416 -3.88 4.64 18.41
CA VAL A 416 -3.82 3.21 18.68
C VAL A 416 -4.65 2.94 19.93
N ALA A 417 -5.83 2.34 19.76
CA ALA A 417 -6.57 1.78 20.88
C ALA A 417 -5.71 0.69 21.54
N LYS A 418 -5.57 0.74 22.86
CA LYS A 418 -4.91 -0.31 23.64
C LYS A 418 -5.62 -1.65 23.37
N PRO A 419 -4.88 -2.76 23.23
CA PRO A 419 -5.49 -4.07 23.37
C PRO A 419 -5.96 -4.19 24.82
N ASP A 420 -7.27 -4.14 25.03
CA ASP A 420 -7.85 -4.44 26.33
C ASP A 420 -7.52 -5.90 26.69
N GLY A 421 -6.79 -6.06 27.79
CA GLY A 421 -6.85 -7.22 28.69
C GLY A 421 -6.58 -8.59 28.08
N GLY A 422 -5.33 -9.01 28.13
CA GLY A 422 -5.00 -10.44 28.12
C GLY A 422 -5.73 -11.16 29.26
N CYS A 423 -6.69 -12.01 28.92
CA CYS A 423 -7.36 -12.91 29.87
C CYS A 423 -6.68 -14.28 29.81
N CYS A 424 -5.40 -14.35 30.20
CA CYS A 424 -4.80 -15.61 30.62
C CYS A 424 -5.21 -15.87 32.07
N GLY A 425 -6.42 -16.42 32.23
CA GLY A 425 -6.88 -17.00 33.48
C GLY A 425 -6.09 -18.28 33.77
N ASN A 426 -5.06 -18.14 34.61
CA ASN A 426 -4.37 -19.26 35.22
C ASN A 426 -5.30 -19.87 36.28
N SER A 427 -6.15 -20.81 35.90
CA SER A 427 -6.89 -21.66 36.84
C SER A 427 -6.96 -23.08 36.28
N GLY A 428 -6.05 -23.92 36.77
CA GLY A 428 -6.18 -25.35 36.66
C GLY A 428 -7.40 -25.85 37.43
N CYS A 429 -7.94 -26.98 36.98
CA CYS A 429 -8.56 -28.00 37.81
C CYS A 429 -8.72 -29.29 36.98
N CYS A 430 -8.11 -30.35 37.52
CA CYS A 430 -8.30 -31.80 37.38
C CYS A 430 -8.79 -32.40 36.06
#